data_AF-A0A374TUR7-F1
#
_entry.id   AF-A0A374TUR7-F1
#
_cell.length_a   1.000
_cell.length_b   1.000
_cell.length_c   1.000
_cell.angle_alpha   90.00
_cell.angle_beta   90.00
_cell.angle_gamma   90.00
#
_symmetry.space_group_name_H-M   'P 1'
#
loop_
_entity.id
_entity.type
_entity.pdbx_description
1 polymer ?
#
loop_
_entity_poly.entity_id
_entity_poly.type
_entity_poly.pdbx_seq_one_letter_code
_entity_poly.pdbx_strand_id
1 'polypeptide(L)'
;MVSIVLASHGDLAAGIKQTGSMVFGDQPSVAVVSLEPSMGPDDFRAKVEEAIASFEDQEQVLFLVDLWGGTPFNQISGLIEGHDSWAIVTGVNLPMLIEAYSQRFDAKNTAHAIAKHLVTEAKAGVRVKPESLEPEEKKPAAAAAAPAGAIPPGTVIGDGHIKIAHVRIDTRLLHGQVATTWTKQINPNRIIVVSDGVAHDELRKTMIEQAAPPGVHANVVPIKKMAEVVKDTRFGDTKAMLLFENPQDLLKAIEAGVDIKEVNIGSMAHSKGKVVVTNAVAMGDDDVKTIEALKAKGVKFEVRKVPSDSSEDLDAMLKKAKAELAAQA
;
A
#
# COMPACT_ATOMS: atom_id res chain seq x y z
N MET A 1 12.36 8.01 18.22
CA MET A 1 11.09 7.64 17.52
C MET A 1 10.40 8.95 17.25
N VAL A 2 9.84 9.17 16.06
CA VAL A 2 9.25 10.48 15.73
C VAL A 2 8.15 10.85 16.74
N SER A 3 8.35 11.96 17.44
CA SER A 3 7.40 12.53 18.38
C SER A 3 6.28 13.24 17.63
N ILE A 4 5.04 13.12 18.11
CA ILE A 4 3.88 13.68 17.42
C ILE A 4 3.17 14.69 18.33
N VAL A 5 2.89 15.88 17.79
CA VAL A 5 2.00 16.86 18.40
C VAL A 5 0.75 16.98 17.54
N LEU A 6 -0.42 16.66 18.09
CA LEU A 6 -1.70 17.01 17.48
C LEU A 6 -2.16 18.35 18.01
N ALA A 7 -2.54 19.27 17.14
CA ALA A 7 -2.91 20.61 17.52
C ALA A 7 -4.16 21.10 16.75
N SER A 8 -5.13 21.68 17.45
CA SER A 8 -6.37 22.12 16.82
C SER A 8 -7.08 23.20 17.62
N HIS A 9 -8.09 23.84 17.02
CA HIS A 9 -9.13 24.55 17.74
C HIS A 9 -9.98 23.57 18.55
N GLY A 10 -10.17 23.86 19.84
CA GLY A 10 -10.90 22.98 20.76
C GLY A 10 -10.41 21.53 20.74
N ASP A 11 -11.34 20.60 21.01
CA ASP A 11 -11.02 19.19 21.29
C ASP A 11 -10.84 18.28 20.08
N LEU A 12 -10.77 18.81 18.85
CA LEU A 12 -10.64 17.98 17.64
C LEU A 12 -9.41 17.06 17.70
N ALA A 13 -8.23 17.61 18.03
CA ALA A 13 -6.99 16.86 18.19
C ALA A 13 -7.08 15.82 19.31
N ALA A 14 -7.73 16.17 20.43
CA ALA A 14 -7.93 15.27 21.55
C ALA A 14 -8.82 14.08 21.15
N GLY A 15 -9.94 14.34 20.47
CA GLY A 15 -10.85 13.30 19.99
C GLY A 15 -10.22 12.38 18.93
N ILE A 16 -9.40 12.94 18.03
CA ILE A 16 -8.65 12.15 17.05
C ILE A 16 -7.61 11.27 17.74
N LYS A 17 -6.85 11.80 18.72
CA LYS A 17 -5.93 10.99 19.53
C LYS A 17 -6.65 9.88 20.26
N GLN A 18 -7.77 10.18 20.93
CA GLN A 18 -8.59 9.19 21.63
C GLN A 18 -9.02 8.06 20.69
N THR A 19 -9.52 8.40 19.49
CA THR A 19 -9.91 7.41 18.49
C THR A 19 -8.70 6.60 18.01
N GLY A 20 -7.54 7.23 17.82
CA GLY A 20 -6.28 6.55 17.52
C GLY A 20 -5.86 5.55 18.60
N SER A 21 -6.01 5.91 19.88
CA SER A 21 -5.74 5.01 21.01
C SER A 21 -6.68 3.79 21.02
N MET A 22 -7.92 3.92 20.55
CA MET A 22 -8.82 2.77 20.43
C MET A 22 -8.34 1.75 19.38
N VAL A 23 -7.55 2.18 18.39
CA VAL A 23 -7.05 1.33 17.31
C VAL A 23 -5.64 0.80 17.61
N PHE A 24 -4.75 1.64 18.13
CA PHE A 24 -3.33 1.32 18.34
C PHE A 24 -2.94 1.16 19.82
N GLY A 25 -3.88 1.30 20.75
CA GLY A 25 -3.57 1.49 22.17
C GLY A 25 -2.91 2.85 22.41
N ASP A 26 -2.64 3.15 23.67
CA ASP A 26 -1.94 4.38 24.02
C ASP A 26 -0.51 4.40 23.48
N GLN A 27 -0.17 5.51 22.85
CA GLN A 27 1.11 5.70 22.16
C GLN A 27 2.00 6.67 22.94
N PRO A 28 3.27 6.32 23.23
CA PRO A 28 4.23 7.22 23.89
C PRO A 28 4.64 8.36 22.95
N SER A 29 5.17 9.46 23.48
CA SER A 29 5.63 10.60 22.66
C SER A 29 4.56 11.11 21.68
N VAL A 30 3.31 11.20 22.17
CA VAL A 30 2.18 11.82 21.47
C VAL A 30 1.47 12.80 22.39
N ALA A 31 1.61 14.09 22.10
CA ALA A 31 0.97 15.17 22.83
C ALA A 31 -0.20 15.78 22.04
N VAL A 32 -1.10 16.44 22.77
CA VAL A 32 -2.23 17.19 22.22
C VAL A 32 -2.17 18.62 22.76
N VAL A 33 -2.37 19.59 21.88
CA VAL A 33 -2.49 21.00 22.25
C VAL A 33 -3.78 21.58 21.67
N SER A 34 -4.76 21.81 22.55
CA SER A 34 -6.03 22.44 22.19
C SER A 34 -5.93 23.96 22.33
N LEU A 35 -6.33 24.69 21.29
CA LEU A 35 -6.53 26.13 21.34
C LEU A 35 -7.94 26.42 21.88
N GLU A 36 -7.98 26.95 23.10
CA GLU A 36 -9.21 27.37 23.77
C GLU A 36 -9.60 28.82 23.42
N PRO A 37 -10.88 29.21 23.52
CA PRO A 37 -11.32 30.58 23.26
C PRO A 37 -10.64 31.66 24.13
N SER A 38 -10.13 31.26 25.30
CA SER A 38 -9.42 32.14 26.24
C SER A 38 -7.94 32.31 25.94
N MET A 39 -7.39 31.58 24.96
CA MET A 39 -5.96 31.58 24.66
C MET A 39 -5.61 32.53 23.51
N GLY A 40 -4.55 33.32 23.71
CA GLY A 40 -3.89 34.05 22.63
C GLY A 40 -2.88 33.19 21.85
N PRO A 41 -2.30 33.73 20.76
CA PRO A 41 -1.27 33.04 19.99
C PRO A 41 -0.02 32.69 20.81
N ASP A 42 0.43 33.59 21.69
CA ASP A 42 1.62 33.35 22.53
C ASP A 42 1.35 32.26 23.58
N ASP A 43 0.16 32.24 24.18
CA ASP A 43 -0.26 31.18 25.11
C ASP A 43 -0.27 29.82 24.42
N PHE A 44 -0.77 29.78 23.18
CA PHE A 44 -0.78 28.57 22.38
C PHE A 44 0.64 28.11 22.04
N ARG A 45 1.51 29.03 21.61
CA ARG A 45 2.91 28.74 21.31
C ARG A 45 3.63 28.16 22.54
N ALA A 46 3.45 28.76 23.71
CA ALA A 46 4.04 28.28 24.96
C ALA A 46 3.59 26.85 25.29
N LYS A 47 2.31 26.52 25.09
CA LYS A 47 1.82 25.14 25.29
C LYS A 47 2.39 24.14 24.29
N VAL A 48 2.64 24.55 23.05
CA VAL A 48 3.31 23.71 22.06
C VAL A 48 4.75 23.44 22.49
N GLU A 49 5.48 24.47 22.92
CA GLU A 49 6.84 24.33 23.44
C GLU A 49 6.90 23.42 24.67
N GLU A 50 5.94 23.55 25.60
CA GLU A 50 5.79 22.66 26.76
C GLU A 50 5.54 21.20 26.34
N ALA A 51 4.65 20.99 25.36
CA ALA A 51 4.36 19.67 24.82
C ALA A 51 5.61 19.03 24.19
N ILE A 52 6.40 19.79 23.45
CA ILE A 52 7.65 19.31 22.84
C ILE A 52 8.69 18.99 23.92
N ALA A 53 8.82 19.85 24.94
CA ALA A 53 9.74 19.65 26.05
C ALA A 53 9.44 18.37 26.86
N SER A 54 8.21 17.86 26.80
CA SER A 54 7.82 16.58 27.42
C SER A 54 8.37 15.34 26.70
N PHE A 55 8.89 15.47 25.47
CA PHE A 55 9.41 14.36 24.70
C PHE A 55 10.89 14.08 24.99
N GLU A 56 11.24 12.79 25.01
CA GLU A 56 12.64 12.34 25.08
C GLU A 56 13.41 12.68 23.79
N ASP A 57 12.74 12.59 22.63
CA ASP A 57 13.28 12.89 21.31
C ASP A 57 12.60 14.16 20.76
N GLN A 58 13.34 15.27 20.76
CA GLN A 58 12.92 16.57 20.26
C GLN A 58 13.54 16.87 18.89
N GLU A 59 14.40 16.00 18.38
CA GLU A 59 15.05 16.19 17.09
C GLU A 59 14.06 15.89 15.96
N GLN A 60 13.24 14.85 16.08
CA GLN A 60 12.26 14.48 15.07
C GLN A 60 10.82 14.70 15.56
N VAL A 61 10.26 15.87 15.27
CA VAL A 61 8.89 16.24 15.68
C VAL A 61 7.99 16.43 14.46
N LEU A 62 6.85 15.76 14.48
CA LEU A 62 5.79 15.85 13.47
C LEU A 62 4.55 16.50 14.07
N PHE A 63 4.11 17.60 13.47
CA PHE A 63 2.93 18.34 13.86
C PHE A 63 1.76 18.00 12.94
N LEU A 64 0.65 17.55 13.51
CA LEU A 64 -0.60 17.32 12.80
C LEU A 64 -1.61 18.37 13.25
N VAL A 65 -1.98 19.28 12.35
CA VAL A 65 -2.85 20.42 12.67
C VAL A 65 -4.17 20.39 11.92
N ASP A 66 -5.17 21.06 12.45
CA ASP A 66 -6.51 21.11 11.87
C ASP A 66 -6.59 21.92 10.56
N LEU A 67 -6.15 23.18 10.59
CA LEU A 67 -6.47 24.13 9.54
C LEU A 67 -5.24 24.95 9.10
N TRP A 68 -5.01 25.01 7.80
CA TRP A 68 -4.01 25.89 7.20
C TRP A 68 -4.33 27.36 7.47
N GLY A 69 -3.35 28.12 7.92
CA GLY A 69 -3.50 29.54 8.24
C GLY A 69 -4.20 29.85 9.57
N GLY A 70 -4.65 28.82 10.31
CA GLY A 70 -5.19 28.98 11.67
C GLY A 70 -4.09 29.27 12.69
N THR A 71 -4.48 29.70 13.91
CA THR A 71 -3.52 29.96 15.00
C THR A 71 -2.63 28.74 15.28
N PRO A 72 -3.13 27.49 15.35
CA PRO A 72 -2.27 26.33 15.52
C PRO A 72 -1.20 26.21 14.43
N PHE A 73 -1.59 26.32 13.16
CA PHE A 73 -0.68 26.27 12.02
C PHE A 73 0.35 27.41 12.07
N ASN A 74 -0.07 28.65 12.30
CA ASN A 74 0.80 29.82 12.24
C ASN A 74 1.86 29.78 13.35
N GLN A 75 1.46 29.46 14.59
CA GLN A 75 2.40 29.43 15.72
C GLN A 75 3.40 28.28 15.59
N ILE A 76 2.96 27.10 15.15
CA ILE A 76 3.85 25.97 14.91
C ILE A 76 4.77 26.23 13.71
N SER A 77 4.28 26.86 12.64
CA SER A 77 5.14 27.20 11.48
C SER A 77 6.28 28.14 11.89
N GLY A 78 6.00 29.14 12.74
CA GLY A 78 7.02 30.01 13.30
C GLY A 78 7.94 29.36 14.35
N LEU A 79 7.65 28.13 14.79
CA LEU A 79 8.59 27.30 15.55
C LEU A 79 9.49 26.51 14.59
N ILE A 80 8.90 25.94 13.53
CA ILE A 80 9.61 25.08 12.56
C ILE A 80 10.73 25.82 11.81
N GLU A 81 10.62 27.14 11.60
CA GLU A 81 11.66 27.93 10.92
C GLU A 81 13.07 27.81 11.56
N GLY A 82 13.17 27.38 12.83
CA GLY A 82 14.44 27.10 13.52
C GLY A 82 14.84 25.62 13.58
N HIS A 83 14.06 24.71 12.99
CA HIS A 83 14.19 23.26 13.15
C HIS A 83 14.06 22.51 11.81
N ASP A 84 15.19 22.27 11.15
CA ASP A 84 15.29 21.64 9.82
C ASP A 84 14.78 20.19 9.74
N SER A 85 14.53 19.55 10.87
CA SER A 85 14.06 18.17 10.97
C SER A 85 12.57 18.06 11.26
N TRP A 86 11.90 19.16 11.60
CA TRP A 86 10.50 19.17 11.97
C TRP A 86 9.59 19.32 10.75
N ALA A 87 8.39 18.74 10.84
CA ALA A 87 7.42 18.80 9.75
C ALA A 87 6.01 19.09 10.28
N ILE A 88 5.22 19.85 9.51
CA ILE A 88 3.81 20.13 9.79
C ILE A 88 2.92 19.63 8.65
N VAL A 89 1.80 19.00 8.99
CA VAL A 89 0.76 18.57 8.06
C VAL A 89 -0.60 19.06 8.57
N THR A 90 -1.36 19.76 7.72
CA THR A 90 -2.69 20.31 8.05
C THR A 90 -3.83 19.39 7.60
N GLY A 91 -5.04 19.61 8.10
CA GLY A 91 -6.23 18.84 7.72
C GLY A 91 -6.33 17.51 8.46
N VAL A 92 -5.89 17.48 9.72
CA VAL A 92 -5.80 16.26 10.52
C VAL A 92 -7.12 15.47 10.48
N ASN A 93 -7.00 14.20 10.17
CA ASN A 93 -8.09 13.24 10.18
C ASN A 93 -7.58 11.88 10.73
N LEU A 94 -8.50 10.96 11.01
CA LEU A 94 -8.13 9.67 11.59
C LEU A 94 -7.18 8.84 10.69
N PRO A 95 -7.41 8.71 9.36
CA PRO A 95 -6.47 8.03 8.45
C PRO A 95 -5.04 8.57 8.54
N MET A 96 -4.88 9.89 8.63
CA MET A 96 -3.58 10.55 8.79
C MET A 96 -2.87 10.11 10.08
N LEU A 97 -3.58 10.10 11.22
CA LEU A 97 -2.99 9.69 12.50
C LEU A 97 -2.62 8.20 12.50
N ILE A 98 -3.47 7.35 11.94
CA ILE A 98 -3.20 5.90 11.81
C ILE A 98 -1.92 5.66 11.01
N GLU A 99 -1.74 6.36 9.88
CA GLU A 99 -0.54 6.25 9.07
C GLU A 99 0.70 6.77 9.81
N ALA A 100 0.57 7.89 10.53
CA ALA A 100 1.67 8.43 11.33
C ALA A 100 2.13 7.45 12.42
N TYR A 101 1.20 6.80 13.12
CA TYR A 101 1.50 5.74 14.08
C TYR A 101 2.13 4.53 13.43
N SER A 102 1.63 4.08 12.28
CA SER A 102 2.20 2.95 11.57
C SER A 102 3.65 3.20 11.14
N GLN A 103 3.93 4.37 10.57
CA GLN A 103 5.24 4.70 10.00
C GLN A 103 6.31 4.94 11.06
N ARG A 104 5.95 5.51 12.22
CA ARG A 104 6.94 5.85 13.25
C ARG A 104 7.51 4.65 14.01
N PHE A 105 6.97 3.45 13.83
CA PHE A 105 7.56 2.22 14.40
C PHE A 105 8.86 1.82 13.71
N ASP A 106 9.11 2.26 12.47
CA ASP A 106 10.42 2.14 11.86
C ASP A 106 11.32 3.27 12.37
N ALA A 107 12.34 2.92 13.17
CA ALA A 107 13.28 3.87 13.74
C ALA A 107 14.10 4.65 12.69
N LYS A 108 14.11 4.22 11.42
CA LYS A 108 14.78 4.92 10.31
C LYS A 108 13.95 6.07 9.74
N ASN A 109 12.64 6.13 10.04
CA ASN A 109 11.76 7.15 9.51
C ASN A 109 11.96 8.49 10.25
N THR A 110 12.12 9.57 9.48
CA THR A 110 12.18 10.95 9.97
C THR A 110 10.81 11.61 9.92
N ALA A 111 10.61 12.72 10.64
CA ALA A 111 9.35 13.47 10.59
C ALA A 111 9.00 13.90 9.15
N HIS A 112 10.01 14.32 8.37
CA HIS A 112 9.86 14.62 6.95
C HIS A 112 9.46 13.43 6.09
N ALA A 113 10.05 12.25 6.33
CA ALA A 113 9.69 11.04 5.61
C ALA A 113 8.21 10.68 5.88
N ILE A 114 7.79 10.70 7.14
CA ILE A 114 6.40 10.43 7.52
C ILE A 114 5.46 11.45 6.89
N ALA A 115 5.73 12.76 7.05
CA ALA A 115 4.90 13.84 6.51
C ALA A 115 4.65 13.72 5.00
N LYS A 116 5.66 13.30 4.23
CA LYS A 116 5.55 13.09 2.78
C LYS A 116 4.50 12.03 2.42
N HIS A 117 4.31 11.02 3.27
CA HIS A 117 3.33 9.96 3.07
C HIS A 117 1.93 10.37 3.55
N LEU A 118 1.86 11.14 4.65
CA LEU A 118 0.59 11.48 5.30
C LEU A 118 -0.42 12.18 4.39
N VAL A 119 0.02 13.09 3.51
CA VAL A 119 -0.90 13.83 2.63
C VAL A 119 -1.66 12.89 1.69
N THR A 120 -1.03 11.80 1.25
CA THR A 120 -1.66 10.84 0.33
C THR A 120 -2.70 10.01 1.07
N GLU A 121 -2.34 9.43 2.22
CA GLU A 121 -3.23 8.57 3.01
C GLU A 121 -4.39 9.36 3.63
N ALA A 122 -4.14 10.59 4.07
CA ALA A 122 -5.17 11.49 4.58
C ALA A 122 -6.27 11.74 3.54
N LYS A 123 -5.90 11.92 2.26
CA LYS A 123 -6.85 12.09 1.17
C LYS A 123 -7.56 10.78 0.81
N ALA A 124 -6.84 9.67 0.73
CA ALA A 124 -7.40 8.37 0.39
C ALA A 124 -8.48 7.90 1.38
N GLY A 125 -8.40 8.32 2.64
CA GLY A 125 -9.41 8.04 3.66
C GLY A 125 -10.67 8.91 3.57
N VAL A 126 -10.67 10.00 2.79
CA VAL A 126 -11.84 10.83 2.53
C VAL A 126 -12.54 10.29 1.29
N ARG A 127 -13.72 9.68 1.49
CA ARG A 127 -14.48 9.03 0.42
C ARG A 127 -15.95 9.39 0.50
N VAL A 128 -16.60 9.48 -0.65
CA VAL A 128 -18.04 9.76 -0.73
C VAL A 128 -18.81 8.59 -1.33
N LYS A 129 -20.06 8.42 -0.87
CA LYS A 129 -21.05 7.54 -1.47
C LYS A 129 -22.33 8.31 -1.82
N PRO A 130 -22.93 8.08 -3.01
CA PRO A 130 -22.45 7.19 -4.07
C PRO A 130 -21.14 7.71 -4.69
N GLU A 131 -20.33 6.79 -5.20
CA GLU A 131 -18.99 7.07 -5.77
C GLU A 131 -19.06 8.07 -6.93
N SER A 132 -20.23 8.24 -7.55
CA SER A 132 -20.48 9.26 -8.57
C SER A 132 -20.35 10.72 -8.07
N LEU A 133 -20.25 10.94 -6.76
CA LEU A 133 -20.02 12.25 -6.16
C LEU A 133 -18.54 12.55 -5.90
N GLU A 134 -17.64 11.57 -6.10
CA GLU A 134 -16.21 11.81 -5.96
C GLU A 134 -15.78 12.93 -6.92
N PRO A 135 -14.97 13.91 -6.47
CA PRO A 135 -14.48 14.96 -7.35
C PRO A 135 -13.75 14.36 -8.55
N GLU A 136 -14.06 14.82 -9.76
CA GLU A 136 -13.30 14.40 -10.94
C GLU A 136 -11.82 14.77 -10.76
N GLU A 137 -10.96 13.75 -10.63
CA GLU A 137 -9.52 13.98 -10.60
C GLU A 137 -9.09 14.62 -11.93
N LYS A 138 -8.58 15.85 -11.88
CA LYS A 138 -7.81 16.41 -12.98
C LYS A 138 -6.56 15.56 -13.14
N LYS A 139 -6.61 14.59 -14.05
CA LYS A 139 -5.43 13.88 -14.54
C LYS A 139 -4.37 14.94 -14.87
N PRO A 140 -3.14 14.82 -14.34
CA PRO A 140 -2.02 15.57 -14.89
C PRO A 140 -2.06 15.37 -16.40
N ALA A 141 -1.88 16.45 -17.16
CA ALA A 141 -1.79 16.36 -18.62
C ALA A 141 -0.85 15.21 -18.94
N ALA A 142 -1.40 14.17 -19.56
CA ALA A 142 -0.62 13.00 -19.92
C ALA A 142 0.59 13.52 -20.69
N ALA A 143 1.80 13.15 -20.24
CA ALA A 143 2.96 13.23 -21.12
C ALA A 143 2.52 12.63 -22.45
N ALA A 144 2.67 13.41 -23.53
CA ALA A 144 2.06 13.17 -24.82
C ALA A 144 1.98 11.67 -25.11
N ALA A 145 0.74 11.15 -25.21
CA ALA A 145 0.52 9.77 -25.58
C ALA A 145 1.32 9.52 -26.86
N ALA A 146 2.23 8.54 -26.82
CA ALA A 146 2.81 7.97 -28.02
C ALA A 146 1.65 7.64 -28.98
N PRO A 147 1.81 7.92 -30.29
CA PRO A 147 0.68 8.00 -31.21
C PRO A 147 -0.13 6.70 -31.17
N ALA A 148 -1.39 6.84 -30.75
CA ALA A 148 -2.38 5.77 -30.73
C ALA A 148 -2.84 5.47 -32.17
N GLY A 149 -2.03 4.71 -32.89
CA GLY A 149 -2.52 3.76 -33.87
C GLY A 149 -2.43 2.37 -33.24
N ALA A 150 -3.48 1.55 -33.34
CA ALA A 150 -3.37 0.15 -32.93
C ALA A 150 -2.20 -0.48 -33.71
N ILE A 151 -1.18 -0.95 -33.00
CA ILE A 151 -0.04 -1.62 -33.62
C ILE A 151 -0.59 -2.82 -34.41
N PRO A 152 -0.36 -2.88 -35.74
CA PRO A 152 -0.91 -3.94 -36.58
C PRO A 152 -0.56 -5.32 -36.02
N PRO A 153 -1.51 -6.28 -35.99
CA PRO A 153 -1.23 -7.66 -35.63
C PRO A 153 -0.05 -8.20 -36.45
N GLY A 154 0.90 -8.87 -35.79
CA GLY A 154 2.12 -9.40 -36.43
C GLY A 154 3.34 -8.46 -36.39
N THR A 155 3.19 -7.23 -35.85
CA THR A 155 4.35 -6.37 -35.57
C THR A 155 5.17 -6.97 -34.42
N VAL A 156 6.49 -7.03 -34.59
CA VAL A 156 7.43 -7.45 -33.55
C VAL A 156 8.04 -6.19 -32.94
N ILE A 157 7.90 -6.03 -31.62
CA ILE A 157 8.49 -4.93 -30.85
C ILE A 157 9.56 -5.54 -29.92
N GLY A 158 10.71 -4.90 -29.76
CA GLY A 158 11.81 -5.44 -28.96
C GLY A 158 12.26 -6.83 -29.44
N ASP A 159 12.36 -7.78 -28.51
CA ASP A 159 12.65 -9.20 -28.80
C ASP A 159 11.39 -10.04 -29.06
N GLY A 160 10.21 -9.41 -29.14
CA GLY A 160 8.95 -10.09 -29.39
C GLY A 160 8.37 -10.84 -28.19
N HIS A 161 8.96 -10.71 -27.00
CA HIS A 161 8.51 -11.43 -25.82
C HIS A 161 8.30 -10.51 -24.62
N ILE A 162 7.11 -10.58 -24.03
CA ILE A 162 6.85 -9.89 -22.75
C ILE A 162 7.83 -10.39 -21.68
N LYS A 163 8.46 -9.45 -20.97
CA LYS A 163 9.42 -9.74 -19.91
C LYS A 163 8.68 -9.79 -18.58
N ILE A 164 8.42 -10.99 -18.07
CA ILE A 164 7.83 -11.18 -16.74
C ILE A 164 8.93 -10.99 -15.70
N ALA A 165 8.98 -9.81 -15.08
CA ALA A 165 10.03 -9.44 -14.14
C ALA A 165 9.74 -9.88 -12.70
N HIS A 166 8.46 -10.03 -12.34
CA HIS A 166 8.05 -10.48 -11.03
C HIS A 166 6.63 -11.06 -11.08
N VAL A 167 6.39 -12.12 -10.30
CA VAL A 167 5.06 -12.71 -10.13
C VAL A 167 4.75 -12.77 -8.65
N ARG A 168 3.58 -12.24 -8.25
CA ARG A 168 3.19 -12.17 -6.85
C ARG A 168 1.75 -12.65 -6.63
N ILE A 169 1.56 -13.47 -5.60
CA ILE A 169 0.25 -13.81 -5.06
C ILE A 169 -0.06 -12.83 -3.92
N ASP A 170 -1.11 -12.04 -4.10
CA ASP A 170 -1.61 -11.11 -3.09
C ASP A 170 -3.13 -10.98 -3.20
N THR A 171 -3.87 -11.41 -2.17
CA THR A 171 -5.34 -11.34 -2.18
C THR A 171 -5.85 -9.91 -2.31
N ARG A 172 -5.06 -8.91 -1.94
CA ARG A 172 -5.42 -7.48 -2.08
C ARG A 172 -4.93 -6.85 -3.38
N LEU A 173 -4.22 -7.61 -4.22
CA LEU A 173 -3.74 -7.18 -5.53
C LEU A 173 -2.93 -5.89 -5.46
N LEU A 174 -3.35 -4.84 -6.16
CA LEU A 174 -2.67 -3.55 -6.21
C LEU A 174 -3.20 -2.64 -5.10
N HIS A 175 -2.45 -2.52 -4.00
CA HIS A 175 -2.86 -1.72 -2.85
C HIS A 175 -1.67 -1.14 -2.06
N GLY A 176 -1.88 0.04 -1.47
CA GLY A 176 -1.00 0.69 -0.49
C GLY A 176 0.46 0.83 -0.92
N GLN A 177 1.34 1.06 0.06
CA GLN A 177 2.79 1.21 -0.18
C GLN A 177 3.49 -0.09 -0.61
N VAL A 178 2.88 -1.26 -0.41
CA VAL A 178 3.46 -2.56 -0.84
C VAL A 178 3.65 -2.59 -2.35
N ALA A 179 2.62 -2.20 -3.10
CA ALA A 179 2.69 -2.08 -4.56
C ALA A 179 3.78 -1.10 -5.01
N THR A 180 3.87 0.06 -4.35
CA THR A 180 4.86 1.10 -4.64
C THR A 180 6.30 0.61 -4.40
N THR A 181 6.56 -0.09 -3.29
CA THR A 181 7.90 -0.60 -2.96
C THR A 181 8.36 -1.68 -3.94
N TRP A 182 7.48 -2.65 -4.26
CA TRP A 182 7.77 -3.65 -5.29
C TRP A 182 7.99 -3.01 -6.66
N THR A 183 7.16 -2.03 -7.03
CA THR A 183 7.29 -1.33 -8.32
C THR A 183 8.63 -0.58 -8.41
N LYS A 184 9.09 0.07 -7.35
CA LYS A 184 10.42 0.74 -7.32
C LYS A 184 11.57 -0.25 -7.47
N GLN A 185 11.51 -1.40 -6.80
CA GLN A 185 12.58 -2.40 -6.85
C GLN A 185 12.62 -3.13 -8.20
N ILE A 186 11.45 -3.58 -8.68
CA ILE A 186 11.33 -4.36 -9.92
C ILE A 186 11.45 -3.45 -11.14
N ASN A 187 11.06 -2.18 -11.03
CA ASN A 187 10.98 -1.21 -12.13
C ASN A 187 10.23 -1.78 -13.37
N PRO A 188 8.97 -2.24 -13.22
CA PRO A 188 8.14 -2.65 -14.34
C PRO A 188 7.54 -1.42 -15.04
N ASN A 189 7.29 -1.49 -16.34
CA ASN A 189 6.49 -0.48 -17.04
C ASN A 189 4.99 -0.85 -17.13
N ARG A 190 4.65 -2.09 -16.72
CA ARG A 190 3.27 -2.57 -16.67
C ARG A 190 3.03 -3.50 -15.48
N ILE A 191 1.89 -3.36 -14.83
CA ILE A 191 1.35 -4.30 -13.85
C ILE A 191 0.13 -4.96 -14.47
N ILE A 192 0.06 -6.29 -14.39
CA ILE A 192 -1.06 -7.06 -14.96
C ILE A 192 -1.63 -7.93 -13.85
N VAL A 193 -2.85 -7.62 -13.43
CA VAL A 193 -3.66 -8.50 -12.59
C VAL A 193 -4.27 -9.57 -13.47
N VAL A 194 -3.98 -10.83 -13.15
CA VAL A 194 -4.47 -11.99 -13.90
C VAL A 194 -5.51 -12.70 -13.04
N SER A 195 -6.78 -12.38 -13.28
CA SER A 195 -7.92 -12.96 -12.54
C SER A 195 -9.17 -12.91 -13.39
N ASP A 196 -9.82 -14.07 -13.57
CA ASP A 196 -11.13 -14.13 -14.22
C ASP A 196 -12.21 -13.45 -13.35
N GLY A 197 -12.12 -13.53 -12.02
CA GLY A 197 -13.08 -12.91 -11.12
C GLY A 197 -13.06 -11.38 -11.21
N VAL A 198 -11.87 -10.78 -11.14
CA VAL A 198 -11.71 -9.32 -11.19
C VAL A 198 -11.94 -8.78 -12.59
N ALA A 199 -11.60 -9.53 -13.64
CA ALA A 199 -11.79 -9.08 -15.01
C ALA A 199 -13.26 -8.84 -15.38
N HIS A 200 -14.21 -9.43 -14.66
CA HIS A 200 -15.66 -9.24 -14.82
C HIS A 200 -16.28 -8.31 -13.76
N ASP A 201 -15.47 -7.77 -12.84
CA ASP A 201 -15.90 -6.83 -11.81
C ASP A 201 -15.36 -5.43 -12.16
N GLU A 202 -16.20 -4.63 -12.82
CA GLU A 202 -15.83 -3.30 -13.32
C GLU A 202 -15.38 -2.34 -12.20
N LEU A 203 -15.97 -2.46 -11.01
CA LEU A 203 -15.58 -1.65 -9.86
C LEU A 203 -14.17 -2.03 -9.41
N ARG A 204 -13.91 -3.32 -9.20
CA ARG A 204 -12.57 -3.80 -8.78
C ARG A 204 -11.51 -3.53 -9.83
N LYS A 205 -11.83 -3.69 -11.11
CA LYS A 205 -10.94 -3.36 -12.22
C LYS A 205 -10.56 -1.88 -12.23
N THR A 206 -11.55 -0.99 -12.11
CA THR A 206 -11.30 0.45 -12.06
C THR A 206 -10.43 0.84 -10.86
N MET A 207 -10.71 0.29 -9.68
CA MET A 207 -9.90 0.55 -8.47
C MET A 207 -8.44 0.09 -8.64
N ILE A 208 -8.20 -1.05 -9.27
CA ILE A 208 -6.85 -1.54 -9.57
C ILE A 208 -6.15 -0.63 -10.57
N GLU A 209 -6.84 -0.20 -11.63
CA GLU A 209 -6.26 0.70 -12.63
C GLU A 209 -5.90 2.07 -12.03
N GLN A 210 -6.71 2.56 -11.08
CA GLN A 210 -6.46 3.81 -10.33
C GLN A 210 -5.35 3.68 -9.28
N ALA A 211 -5.14 2.48 -8.72
CA ALA A 211 -4.07 2.23 -7.75
C ALA A 211 -2.66 2.12 -8.39
N ALA A 212 -2.54 2.32 -9.70
CA ALA A 212 -1.29 2.23 -10.44
C ALA A 212 -0.28 3.29 -9.98
N PRO A 213 0.98 2.91 -9.64
CA PRO A 213 2.02 3.87 -9.33
C PRO A 213 2.33 4.81 -10.52
N PRO A 214 2.79 6.06 -10.26
CA PRO A 214 3.15 6.99 -11.33
C PRO A 214 4.17 6.39 -12.31
N GLY A 215 3.89 6.50 -13.60
CA GLY A 215 4.75 6.00 -14.67
C GLY A 215 4.58 4.51 -15.00
N VAL A 216 3.66 3.80 -14.35
CA VAL A 216 3.39 2.37 -14.60
C VAL A 216 1.93 2.19 -15.00
N HIS A 217 1.69 1.42 -16.07
CA HIS A 217 0.33 1.10 -16.49
C HIS A 217 -0.19 -0.13 -15.75
N ALA A 218 -1.41 -0.09 -15.19
CA ALA A 218 -2.07 -1.27 -14.65
C ALA A 218 -3.18 -1.77 -15.60
N ASN A 219 -3.34 -3.08 -15.69
CA ASN A 219 -4.45 -3.72 -16.40
C ASN A 219 -4.94 -4.94 -15.63
N VAL A 220 -6.23 -5.24 -15.76
CA VAL A 220 -6.81 -6.52 -15.33
C VAL A 220 -7.18 -7.33 -16.57
N VAL A 221 -6.75 -8.59 -16.62
CA VAL A 221 -7.05 -9.50 -17.73
C VAL A 221 -7.50 -10.88 -17.22
N PRO A 222 -8.41 -11.55 -17.96
CA PRO A 222 -8.69 -12.97 -17.76
C PRO A 222 -7.44 -13.84 -17.97
N ILE A 223 -7.43 -15.03 -17.40
CA ILE A 223 -6.31 -15.98 -17.49
C ILE A 223 -6.03 -16.35 -18.95
N LYS A 224 -7.09 -16.64 -19.71
CA LYS A 224 -7.01 -16.92 -21.15
C LYS A 224 -6.34 -15.77 -21.90
N LYS A 225 -6.66 -14.52 -21.53
CA LYS A 225 -6.10 -13.36 -22.22
C LYS A 225 -4.62 -13.20 -21.92
N MET A 226 -4.17 -13.48 -20.70
CA MET A 226 -2.75 -13.48 -20.36
C MET A 226 -1.97 -14.50 -21.21
N ALA A 227 -2.53 -15.70 -21.44
CA ALA A 227 -1.93 -16.72 -22.28
C ALA A 227 -1.80 -16.32 -23.77
N GLU A 228 -2.68 -15.43 -24.25
CA GLU A 228 -2.55 -14.79 -25.57
C GLU A 228 -1.45 -13.71 -25.56
N VAL A 229 -1.43 -12.86 -24.53
CA VAL A 229 -0.47 -11.75 -24.39
C VAL A 229 0.97 -12.24 -24.38
N VAL A 230 1.28 -13.35 -23.70
CA VAL A 230 2.65 -13.90 -23.68
C VAL A 230 3.14 -14.40 -25.04
N LYS A 231 2.24 -14.67 -25.98
CA LYS A 231 2.56 -15.11 -27.36
C LYS A 231 2.55 -13.96 -28.36
N ASP A 232 2.11 -12.79 -27.95
CA ASP A 232 1.93 -11.63 -28.83
C ASP A 232 3.22 -10.80 -28.90
N THR A 233 3.82 -10.79 -30.09
CA THR A 233 5.11 -10.16 -30.38
C THR A 233 5.12 -8.64 -30.22
N ARG A 234 3.94 -8.01 -30.07
CA ARG A 234 3.82 -6.56 -29.84
C ARG A 234 4.20 -6.17 -28.41
N PHE A 235 4.32 -7.12 -27.49
CA PHE A 235 4.64 -6.84 -26.09
C PHE A 235 6.13 -6.94 -25.75
N GLY A 236 7.06 -7.01 -26.70
CA GLY A 236 8.49 -7.20 -26.38
C GLY A 236 9.19 -6.06 -25.65
N ASP A 237 8.64 -4.85 -25.66
CA ASP A 237 9.10 -3.74 -24.80
C ASP A 237 8.38 -3.71 -23.43
N THR A 238 7.48 -4.66 -23.17
CA THR A 238 6.74 -4.73 -21.91
C THR A 238 7.54 -5.50 -20.87
N LYS A 239 7.86 -4.83 -19.77
CA LYS A 239 8.40 -5.43 -18.56
C LYS A 239 7.30 -5.46 -17.51
N ALA A 240 6.71 -6.64 -17.32
CA ALA A 240 5.51 -6.85 -16.54
C ALA A 240 5.78 -7.36 -15.12
N MET A 241 5.00 -6.86 -14.17
CA MET A 241 4.77 -7.51 -12.88
C MET A 241 3.37 -8.14 -12.90
N LEU A 242 3.29 -9.45 -12.68
CA LEU A 242 2.02 -10.18 -12.65
C LEU A 242 1.52 -10.32 -11.22
N LEU A 243 0.23 -10.06 -11.02
CA LEU A 243 -0.46 -10.20 -9.74
C LEU A 243 -1.58 -11.24 -9.85
N PHE A 244 -1.62 -12.16 -8.89
CA PHE A 244 -2.66 -13.18 -8.75
C PHE A 244 -3.33 -13.06 -7.38
N GLU A 245 -4.65 -13.26 -7.30
CA GLU A 245 -5.36 -13.24 -6.01
C GLU A 245 -5.06 -14.47 -5.15
N ASN A 246 -4.77 -15.60 -5.82
CA ASN A 246 -4.69 -16.93 -5.23
C ASN A 246 -3.78 -17.85 -6.05
N PRO A 247 -3.26 -18.96 -5.47
CA PRO A 247 -2.39 -19.89 -6.19
C PRO A 247 -3.12 -20.68 -7.29
N GLN A 248 -4.45 -20.83 -7.25
CA GLN A 248 -5.22 -21.60 -8.22
C GLN A 248 -5.23 -20.92 -9.60
N ASP A 249 -5.41 -19.60 -9.63
CA ASP A 249 -5.37 -18.84 -10.87
C ASP A 249 -3.95 -18.78 -11.47
N LEU A 250 -2.93 -18.76 -10.61
CA LEU A 250 -1.54 -18.94 -11.03
C LEU A 250 -1.32 -20.31 -11.70
N LEU A 251 -1.81 -21.40 -11.09
CA LEU A 251 -1.71 -22.74 -11.65
C LEU A 251 -2.40 -22.81 -13.02
N LYS A 252 -3.62 -22.29 -13.15
CA LYS A 252 -4.35 -22.21 -14.43
C LYS A 252 -3.57 -21.41 -15.48
N ALA A 253 -2.93 -20.32 -15.10
CA ALA A 253 -2.12 -19.50 -16.03
C ALA A 253 -0.91 -20.28 -16.55
N ILE A 254 -0.20 -21.01 -15.68
CA ILE A 254 0.92 -21.88 -16.10
C ILE A 254 0.42 -22.98 -17.04
N GLU A 255 -0.72 -23.61 -16.73
CA GLU A 255 -1.31 -24.66 -17.57
C GLU A 255 -1.82 -24.13 -18.91
N ALA A 256 -2.20 -22.85 -18.99
CA ALA A 256 -2.56 -22.17 -20.22
C ALA A 256 -1.33 -21.77 -21.08
N GLY A 257 -0.11 -21.98 -20.58
CA GLY A 257 1.14 -21.76 -21.31
C GLY A 257 1.87 -20.45 -20.97
N VAL A 258 1.61 -19.86 -19.79
CA VAL A 258 2.39 -18.74 -19.26
C VAL A 258 3.61 -19.29 -18.52
N ASP A 259 4.83 -19.03 -19.01
CA ASP A 259 6.07 -19.53 -18.38
C ASP A 259 6.39 -18.74 -17.09
N ILE A 260 6.17 -19.36 -15.93
CA ILE A 260 6.43 -18.79 -14.60
C ILE A 260 7.26 -19.78 -13.78
N LYS A 261 8.42 -19.32 -13.30
CA LYS A 261 9.39 -20.16 -12.56
C LYS A 261 9.59 -19.72 -11.11
N GLU A 262 9.38 -18.44 -10.83
CA GLU A 262 9.60 -17.85 -9.52
C GLU A 262 8.39 -17.02 -9.13
N VAL A 263 7.90 -17.24 -7.91
CA VAL A 263 6.67 -16.64 -7.40
C VAL A 263 6.90 -16.14 -5.98
N ASN A 264 6.50 -14.91 -5.73
CA ASN A 264 6.44 -14.36 -4.40
C ASN A 264 5.04 -14.54 -3.80
N ILE A 265 4.93 -15.10 -2.60
CA ILE A 265 3.72 -15.10 -1.80
C ILE A 265 3.79 -13.88 -0.87
N GLY A 266 2.90 -12.93 -1.14
CA GLY A 266 2.83 -11.66 -0.46
C GLY A 266 1.81 -11.63 0.65
N SER A 267 0.56 -11.91 0.28
CA SER A 267 -0.53 -12.06 1.24
C SER A 267 -1.58 -13.04 0.74
N MET A 268 -2.11 -13.85 1.65
CA MET A 268 -3.26 -14.70 1.40
C MET A 268 -4.23 -14.51 2.56
N ALA A 269 -5.35 -13.83 2.31
CA ALA A 269 -6.26 -13.45 3.37
C ALA A 269 -6.99 -14.65 3.96
N HIS A 270 -7.31 -14.57 5.26
CA HIS A 270 -8.14 -15.55 5.94
C HIS A 270 -9.58 -15.49 5.41
N SER A 271 -10.17 -16.66 5.19
CA SER A 271 -11.59 -16.84 4.87
C SER A 271 -12.10 -18.11 5.55
N LYS A 272 -13.42 -18.32 5.55
CA LYS A 272 -14.01 -19.54 6.11
C LYS A 272 -13.35 -20.78 5.48
N GLY A 273 -12.88 -21.72 6.31
CA GLY A 273 -12.19 -22.94 5.88
C GLY A 273 -10.68 -22.79 5.64
N LYS A 274 -10.09 -21.62 5.91
CA LYS A 274 -8.63 -21.44 5.91
C LYS A 274 -8.10 -21.34 7.34
N VAL A 275 -6.86 -21.78 7.52
CA VAL A 275 -6.11 -21.66 8.78
C VAL A 275 -5.05 -20.57 8.67
N VAL A 276 -4.78 -19.87 9.77
CA VAL A 276 -3.80 -18.77 9.79
C VAL A 276 -2.41 -19.35 10.00
N VAL A 277 -1.57 -19.27 8.98
CA VAL A 277 -0.22 -19.84 9.01
C VAL A 277 0.77 -18.81 9.53
N THR A 278 0.69 -17.59 9.03
CA THR A 278 1.47 -16.42 9.47
C THR A 278 0.56 -15.19 9.53
N ASN A 279 1.09 -14.06 9.98
CA ASN A 279 0.34 -12.80 10.07
C ASN A 279 -0.15 -12.29 8.70
N ALA A 280 0.42 -12.77 7.59
CA ALA A 280 0.09 -12.35 6.23
C ALA A 280 -0.54 -13.46 5.36
N VAL A 281 -0.46 -14.72 5.80
CA VAL A 281 -0.82 -15.88 4.98
C VAL A 281 -1.72 -16.83 5.74
N ALA A 282 -2.92 -17.03 5.21
CA ALA A 282 -3.85 -18.08 5.57
C ALA A 282 -4.07 -19.02 4.37
N MET A 283 -4.18 -20.32 4.64
CA MET A 283 -4.30 -21.35 3.60
C MET A 283 -5.46 -22.29 3.92
N GLY A 284 -6.22 -22.67 2.89
CA GLY A 284 -7.14 -23.80 2.94
C GLY A 284 -6.56 -25.05 2.28
N ASP A 285 -7.29 -26.16 2.30
CA ASP A 285 -6.86 -27.42 1.68
C ASP A 285 -6.50 -27.26 0.20
N ASP A 286 -7.32 -26.50 -0.54
CA ASP A 286 -7.10 -26.28 -1.97
C ASP A 286 -5.88 -25.39 -2.23
N ASP A 287 -5.56 -24.44 -1.33
CA ASP A 287 -4.35 -23.64 -1.44
C ASP A 287 -3.11 -24.51 -1.27
N VAL A 288 -3.09 -25.34 -0.23
CA VAL A 288 -2.00 -26.25 0.08
C VAL A 288 -1.75 -27.21 -1.09
N LYS A 289 -2.80 -27.90 -1.57
CA LYS A 289 -2.70 -28.82 -2.71
C LYS A 289 -2.17 -28.12 -3.96
N THR A 290 -2.63 -26.90 -4.22
CA THR A 290 -2.23 -26.13 -5.39
C THR A 290 -0.77 -25.69 -5.31
N ILE A 291 -0.31 -25.20 -4.16
CA ILE A 291 1.09 -24.83 -3.95
C ILE A 291 1.99 -26.06 -4.12
N GLU A 292 1.59 -27.22 -3.61
CA GLU A 292 2.35 -28.47 -3.81
C GLU A 292 2.41 -28.90 -5.28
N ALA A 293 1.30 -28.77 -6.02
CA ALA A 293 1.27 -29.04 -7.45
C ALA A 293 2.18 -28.08 -8.24
N LEU A 294 2.21 -26.80 -7.85
CA LEU A 294 3.10 -25.79 -8.44
C LEU A 294 4.58 -26.11 -8.16
N LYS A 295 4.92 -26.49 -6.92
CA LYS A 295 6.28 -26.97 -6.57
C LYS A 295 6.67 -28.19 -7.39
N ALA A 296 5.76 -29.15 -7.57
CA ALA A 296 6.01 -30.35 -8.36
C ALA A 296 6.25 -30.04 -9.85
N LYS A 297 5.69 -28.94 -10.37
CA LYS A 297 5.98 -28.40 -11.71
C LYS A 297 7.27 -27.57 -11.78
N GLY A 298 8.04 -27.47 -10.68
CA GLY A 298 9.33 -26.79 -10.62
C GLY A 298 9.25 -25.29 -10.28
N VAL A 299 8.08 -24.79 -9.87
CA VAL A 299 7.93 -23.39 -9.44
C VAL A 299 8.62 -23.19 -8.09
N LYS A 300 9.50 -22.20 -8.02
CA LYS A 300 10.15 -21.75 -6.78
C LYS A 300 9.30 -20.67 -6.13
N PHE A 301 9.20 -20.74 -4.81
CA PHE A 301 8.45 -19.77 -4.03
C PHE A 301 9.36 -19.02 -3.08
N GLU A 302 9.09 -17.73 -2.95
CA GLU A 302 9.61 -16.85 -1.91
C GLU A 302 8.43 -16.30 -1.12
N VAL A 303 8.50 -16.25 0.21
CA VAL A 303 7.39 -15.77 1.04
C VAL A 303 7.83 -14.51 1.77
N ARG A 304 7.39 -13.34 1.30
CA ARG A 304 7.66 -12.05 1.96
C ARG A 304 6.68 -10.97 1.51
N LYS A 305 6.34 -10.07 2.44
CA LYS A 305 5.35 -9.02 2.19
C LYS A 305 5.95 -7.87 1.39
N VAL A 306 7.11 -7.36 1.79
CA VAL A 306 7.84 -6.31 1.07
C VAL A 306 9.28 -6.74 0.75
N PRO A 307 9.95 -6.10 -0.22
CA PRO A 307 11.32 -6.41 -0.60
C PRO A 307 12.36 -6.46 0.51
N SER A 308 12.19 -5.63 1.55
CA SER A 308 13.11 -5.51 2.68
C SER A 308 12.99 -6.64 3.69
N ASP A 309 11.91 -7.43 3.62
CA ASP A 309 11.68 -8.53 4.56
C ASP A 309 12.54 -9.74 4.17
N SER A 310 12.97 -10.49 5.19
CA SER A 310 13.52 -11.83 5.01
C SER A 310 12.43 -12.79 4.54
N SER A 311 12.77 -13.71 3.63
CA SER A 311 11.82 -14.75 3.20
C SER A 311 11.51 -15.71 4.35
N GLU A 312 10.23 -16.04 4.51
CA GLU A 312 9.74 -17.08 5.41
C GLU A 312 9.86 -18.48 4.77
N ASP A 313 9.87 -19.53 5.60
CA ASP A 313 9.99 -20.93 5.17
C ASP A 313 8.62 -21.50 4.76
N LEU A 314 8.41 -21.63 3.44
CA LEU A 314 7.16 -22.16 2.89
C LEU A 314 6.88 -23.61 3.32
N ASP A 315 7.89 -24.46 3.51
CA ASP A 315 7.66 -25.87 3.87
C ASP A 315 7.20 -26.00 5.31
N ALA A 316 7.75 -25.19 6.21
CA ALA A 316 7.23 -25.06 7.57
C ALA A 316 5.77 -24.56 7.57
N MET A 317 5.46 -23.59 6.70
CA MET A 317 4.11 -23.04 6.53
C MET A 317 3.10 -24.08 6.04
N LEU A 318 3.44 -24.86 4.99
CA LEU A 318 2.58 -25.92 4.46
C LEU A 318 2.34 -27.02 5.51
N LYS A 319 3.37 -27.41 6.27
CA LYS A 319 3.24 -28.39 7.35
C LYS A 319 2.29 -27.90 8.45
N LYS A 320 2.43 -26.65 8.88
CA LYS A 320 1.53 -26.03 9.86
C LYS A 320 0.09 -25.98 9.34
N ALA A 321 -0.11 -25.53 8.11
CA ALA A 321 -1.44 -25.45 7.50
C ALA A 321 -2.15 -26.81 7.48
N LYS A 322 -1.45 -27.88 7.06
CA LYS A 322 -1.99 -29.24 7.05
C LYS A 322 -2.38 -29.74 8.44
N ALA A 323 -1.54 -29.47 9.44
CA ALA A 323 -1.81 -29.90 10.82
C ALA A 323 -3.05 -29.20 11.40
N GLU A 324 -3.18 -27.89 11.18
CA GLU A 324 -4.33 -27.13 11.67
C GLU A 324 -5.63 -27.45 10.90
N LEU A 325 -5.57 -27.66 9.59
CA LEU A 325 -6.73 -28.05 8.78
C LEU A 325 -7.26 -29.42 9.20
N ALA A 326 -6.36 -30.38 9.46
CA ALA A 326 -6.74 -31.69 9.97
C ALA A 326 -7.38 -31.65 11.37
N ALA A 327 -7.08 -30.61 12.17
CA ALA A 327 -7.70 -30.42 13.49
C ALA A 327 -9.10 -29.74 13.41
N GLN A 328 -9.45 -29.16 12.25
CA GLN A 328 -10.76 -28.54 12.00
C GLN A 328 -11.76 -29.48 11.30
N ALA A 329 -11.28 -30.60 10.76
CA ALA A 329 -12.08 -31.64 10.08
C ALA A 329 -12.70 -32.63 11.07
#